data_AF-A0A925Y4X7-F1
#
_entry.id   AF-A0A925Y4X7-F1
#
_cell.length_a   1.000
_cell.length_b   1.000
_cell.length_c   1.000
_cell.angle_alpha   90.00
_cell.angle_beta   90.00
_cell.angle_gamma   90.00
#
_symmetry.space_group_name_H-M   'P 1'
#
loop_
_entity.id
_entity.type
_entity.pdbx_description
1 polymer ?
#
loop_
_entity_poly.entity_id
_entity_poly.type
_entity_poly.pdbx_seq_one_letter_code
_entity_poly.pdbx_strand_id
1 'polypeptide(L)'
;MIVLLFSFAVTHGQQLGDVSGRNLILNDGGLAGTTKNTILIAPQGAATQLLSYSILLPSSPAPAVNAVLQVSAIAGTTATLIWTVAPTLDLPIVFEEQALASLNIRRRTPFISGVQGIPGGGAFDAQSTRALATQTASAKYSGILTGENNTASGDYSLTLGGSTNISSLAYAIVGNGDQNTASGNYSAILTGTLNVASNSYSTILNGNSNLASGQGSLILMGSGNIVSGDLSAVVIGRNNTIAGAGSVTLSGGGHSIVGDNSVVLGGRGVTVNSSNTLVWNGAMAAFAVTAGNTAFFHNADVILTNGNGASTRLMFLEPNAILTYPAAGANFAAFKAGVMAADNVYTLPTAVGTVGQVLKITTVAGTDATTEWQNDLGGPVIQNFLVIGPAVIAINASVTYLRITSIVGPGAAPVTFVPPAFYSDGTILVVRIIGAAPGNGVSFVDGAGAPNEFQLSGNFLPQADDTITLVWDATTTTWLEVSRRNN
;
A
#
# COMPACT_ATOMS: atom_id res chain seq x y z
N MET A 1 -46.71 -24.54 -52.01
CA MET A 1 -47.16 -23.30 -51.35
C MET A 1 -46.43 -23.15 -50.03
N ILE A 2 -45.53 -22.18 -49.93
CA ILE A 2 -45.15 -21.36 -48.77
C ILE A 2 -44.09 -20.38 -49.29
N VAL A 3 -44.10 -19.14 -48.80
CA VAL A 3 -43.46 -17.95 -49.40
C VAL A 3 -42.33 -17.46 -48.47
N LEU A 4 -41.62 -16.40 -48.90
CA LEU A 4 -40.71 -15.49 -48.16
C LEU A 4 -39.20 -15.79 -48.32
N LEU A 5 -38.31 -14.79 -48.42
CA LEU A 5 -38.45 -13.37 -48.83
C LEU A 5 -37.02 -12.84 -49.09
N PHE A 6 -36.81 -11.89 -49.99
CA PHE A 6 -35.59 -11.06 -49.97
C PHE A 6 -35.95 -9.59 -50.21
N SER A 7 -35.51 -8.72 -49.29
CA SER A 7 -35.75 -7.27 -49.31
C SER A 7 -34.65 -6.53 -50.07
N PHE A 8 -35.02 -5.51 -50.83
CA PHE A 8 -34.06 -4.54 -51.38
C PHE A 8 -33.83 -3.36 -50.41
N ALA A 9 -32.58 -2.94 -50.24
CA ALA A 9 -32.18 -1.70 -49.56
C ALA A 9 -30.92 -1.09 -50.23
N VAL A 10 -30.83 0.24 -50.25
CA VAL A 10 -29.97 1.09 -51.13
C VAL A 10 -29.80 2.46 -50.44
N THR A 11 -28.65 3.16 -50.34
CA THR A 11 -27.20 2.98 -50.60
C THR A 11 -26.43 3.48 -49.33
N HIS A 12 -25.09 3.52 -49.13
CA HIS A 12 -23.86 3.59 -49.96
C HIS A 12 -22.69 2.89 -49.19
N GLY A 13 -21.49 2.67 -49.74
CA GLY A 13 -21.02 2.76 -51.13
C GLY A 13 -19.51 2.53 -51.26
N GLN A 14 -19.09 1.76 -52.27
CA GLN A 14 -17.75 1.81 -52.87
C GLN A 14 -17.84 1.37 -54.34
N GLN A 15 -17.14 2.08 -55.22
CA GLN A 15 -17.07 1.89 -56.68
C GLN A 15 -16.01 0.83 -57.04
N LEU A 16 -16.01 0.11 -58.19
CA LEU A 16 -16.81 0.14 -59.42
C LEU A 16 -17.05 -1.29 -59.93
N GLY A 17 -18.23 -1.59 -60.46
CA GLY A 17 -18.54 -2.91 -61.05
C GLY A 17 -20.03 -3.19 -61.17
N ASP A 18 -20.81 -2.17 -61.57
CA ASP A 18 -22.27 -2.15 -61.47
C ASP A 18 -22.95 -3.39 -62.07
N VAL A 19 -23.74 -4.09 -61.24
CA VAL A 19 -24.63 -5.22 -61.59
C VAL A 19 -26.10 -4.86 -61.36
N SER A 20 -26.39 -3.66 -60.85
CA SER A 20 -27.75 -3.23 -60.53
C SER A 20 -28.54 -2.98 -61.82
N GLY A 21 -29.68 -3.66 -61.96
CA GLY A 21 -30.47 -3.70 -63.20
C GLY A 21 -30.22 -4.89 -64.13
N ARG A 22 -29.28 -5.81 -63.83
CA ARG A 22 -29.11 -7.05 -64.61
C ARG A 22 -29.95 -8.21 -64.05
N ASN A 23 -30.81 -8.80 -64.88
CA ASN A 23 -31.49 -10.05 -64.55
C ASN A 23 -30.50 -11.23 -64.61
N LEU A 24 -30.32 -11.92 -63.49
CA LEU A 24 -29.71 -13.25 -63.48
C LEU A 24 -30.73 -14.26 -64.02
N ILE A 25 -30.66 -14.56 -65.32
CA ILE A 25 -31.49 -15.59 -65.93
C ILE A 25 -30.82 -16.95 -65.72
N LEU A 26 -31.29 -17.68 -64.71
CA LEU A 26 -31.02 -19.11 -64.57
C LEU A 26 -31.90 -19.85 -65.58
N ASN A 27 -31.32 -20.26 -66.70
CA ASN A 27 -32.02 -21.05 -67.71
C ASN A 27 -31.83 -22.54 -67.35
N ASP A 28 -32.83 -23.20 -66.78
CA ASP A 28 -32.79 -24.61 -66.37
C ASP A 28 -33.01 -25.57 -67.56
N GLY A 29 -32.44 -25.20 -68.73
CA GLY A 29 -32.65 -25.76 -70.06
C GLY A 29 -33.09 -27.23 -70.06
N GLY A 30 -34.39 -27.43 -70.28
CA GLY A 30 -35.08 -28.64 -69.84
C GLY A 30 -34.66 -29.95 -70.51
N LEU A 31 -35.05 -31.03 -69.82
CA LEU A 31 -34.80 -32.46 -70.11
C LEU A 31 -33.34 -32.92 -70.07
N ALA A 32 -33.15 -34.12 -69.52
CA ALA A 32 -31.84 -34.65 -69.19
C ALA A 32 -31.00 -35.00 -70.42
N GLY A 33 -29.75 -34.52 -70.48
CA GLY A 33 -28.71 -35.14 -71.31
C GLY A 33 -27.67 -34.24 -71.97
N THR A 34 -27.84 -32.91 -72.03
CA THR A 34 -26.92 -32.02 -72.78
C THR A 34 -26.24 -30.94 -71.92
N THR A 35 -25.04 -30.54 -72.35
CA THR A 35 -24.01 -29.91 -71.54
C THR A 35 -24.05 -28.37 -71.49
N LYS A 36 -23.41 -27.83 -70.43
CA LYS A 36 -22.99 -26.43 -70.17
C LYS A 36 -24.02 -25.51 -69.49
N ASN A 37 -23.96 -25.51 -68.15
CA ASN A 37 -24.37 -24.37 -67.32
C ASN A 37 -23.55 -23.13 -67.72
N THR A 38 -24.14 -22.25 -68.54
CA THR A 38 -23.48 -21.05 -69.04
C THR A 38 -24.12 -19.83 -68.42
N ILE A 39 -23.41 -19.12 -67.53
CA ILE A 39 -23.89 -17.84 -67.00
C ILE A 39 -23.63 -16.78 -68.08
N LEU A 40 -24.68 -16.37 -68.78
CA LEU A 40 -24.61 -15.33 -69.80
C LEU A 40 -24.90 -13.97 -69.17
N ILE A 41 -23.87 -13.13 -69.03
CA ILE A 41 -24.03 -11.74 -68.55
C ILE A 41 -24.25 -10.84 -69.77
N ALA A 42 -25.52 -10.66 -70.16
CA ALA A 42 -25.90 -9.72 -71.22
C ALA A 42 -26.10 -8.29 -70.66
N PRO A 43 -25.63 -7.22 -71.32
CA PRO A 43 -25.95 -5.84 -70.96
C PRO A 43 -27.37 -5.46 -71.42
N GLN A 44 -28.06 -4.60 -70.68
CA GLN A 44 -29.31 -4.02 -71.14
C GLN A 44 -29.05 -2.86 -72.13
N GLY A 45 -29.03 -3.19 -73.42
CA GLY A 45 -29.36 -2.27 -74.52
C GLY A 45 -28.47 -1.03 -74.76
N ALA A 46 -27.38 -1.19 -75.49
CA ALA A 46 -26.81 -0.15 -76.37
C ALA A 46 -26.09 -0.79 -77.57
N ALA A 47 -26.24 -0.23 -78.76
CA ALA A 47 -26.14 -0.97 -80.03
C ALA A 47 -24.71 -1.26 -80.58
N THR A 48 -23.63 -1.05 -79.83
CA THR A 48 -22.24 -1.15 -80.37
C THR A 48 -21.18 -1.76 -79.44
N GLN A 49 -21.48 -2.83 -78.71
CA GLN A 49 -20.45 -3.74 -78.16
C GLN A 49 -20.85 -5.21 -78.36
N LEU A 50 -20.11 -5.94 -79.21
CA LEU A 50 -20.39 -7.33 -79.62
C LEU A 50 -19.68 -8.40 -78.77
N LEU A 51 -18.96 -8.01 -77.72
CA LEU A 51 -18.12 -8.92 -76.93
C LEU A 51 -18.96 -9.67 -75.90
N SER A 52 -19.37 -10.89 -76.24
CA SER A 52 -19.98 -11.84 -75.32
C SER A 52 -18.91 -12.44 -74.40
N TYR A 53 -19.15 -12.40 -73.09
CA TYR A 53 -18.28 -13.03 -72.09
C TYR A 53 -18.84 -14.38 -71.68
N SER A 54 -17.97 -15.38 -71.52
CA SER A 54 -18.33 -16.74 -71.14
C SER A 54 -17.59 -17.14 -69.86
N ILE A 55 -18.32 -17.65 -68.88
CA ILE A 55 -17.75 -18.28 -67.69
C ILE A 55 -17.88 -19.79 -67.85
N LEU A 56 -16.75 -20.50 -67.93
CA LEU A 56 -16.75 -21.96 -67.99
C LEU A 56 -16.69 -22.53 -66.57
N LEU A 57 -17.80 -23.08 -66.10
CA LEU A 57 -17.85 -23.81 -64.83
C LEU A 57 -17.14 -25.17 -64.97
N PRO A 58 -16.37 -25.62 -63.97
CA PRO A 58 -15.73 -26.92 -63.98
C PRO A 58 -16.78 -28.04 -63.97
N SER A 59 -16.70 -28.94 -64.95
CA SER A 59 -17.70 -30.01 -65.18
C SER A 59 -17.45 -31.28 -64.36
N SER A 60 -16.24 -31.47 -63.83
CA SER A 60 -15.84 -32.61 -62.99
C SER A 60 -14.47 -32.32 -62.34
N PRO A 61 -14.17 -32.81 -61.12
CA PRO A 61 -15.08 -33.50 -60.21
C PRO A 61 -16.12 -32.54 -59.60
N ALA A 62 -17.14 -33.10 -58.93
CA ALA A 62 -17.99 -32.33 -58.03
C ALA A 62 -17.13 -31.62 -56.97
N PRO A 63 -17.53 -30.41 -56.51
CA PRO A 63 -16.77 -29.70 -55.48
C PRO A 63 -16.57 -30.58 -54.25
N ALA A 64 -15.31 -30.80 -53.87
CA ALA A 64 -15.00 -31.33 -52.55
C ALA A 64 -15.55 -30.37 -51.48
N VAL A 65 -15.83 -30.88 -50.29
CA VAL A 65 -16.23 -30.03 -49.17
C VAL A 65 -15.14 -28.97 -48.96
N ASN A 66 -15.53 -27.70 -49.01
CA ASN A 66 -14.64 -26.52 -48.95
C ASN A 66 -13.87 -26.15 -50.22
N ALA A 67 -14.22 -26.69 -51.39
CA ALA A 67 -13.74 -26.14 -52.65
C ALA A 67 -14.32 -24.73 -52.91
N VAL A 68 -13.49 -23.83 -53.44
CA VAL A 68 -13.88 -22.49 -53.93
C VAL A 68 -13.65 -22.41 -55.43
N LEU A 69 -14.45 -21.61 -56.13
CA LEU A 69 -14.25 -21.32 -57.55
C LEU A 69 -13.15 -20.28 -57.71
N GLN A 70 -12.07 -20.64 -58.39
CA GLN A 70 -10.98 -19.75 -58.76
C GLN A 70 -10.85 -19.67 -60.28
N VAL A 71 -10.49 -18.50 -60.82
CA VAL A 71 -10.13 -18.37 -62.23
C VAL A 71 -8.79 -19.08 -62.48
N SER A 72 -8.80 -20.13 -63.30
CA SER A 72 -7.59 -20.86 -63.70
C SER A 72 -6.91 -20.28 -64.93
N ALA A 73 -7.70 -19.75 -65.86
CA ALA A 73 -7.24 -19.17 -67.12
C ALA A 73 -8.25 -18.15 -67.67
N ILE A 74 -7.75 -17.16 -68.39
CA ILE A 74 -8.54 -16.21 -69.17
C ILE A 74 -8.04 -16.27 -70.62
N ALA A 75 -8.96 -16.49 -71.56
CA ALA A 75 -8.69 -16.56 -72.98
C ALA A 75 -9.72 -15.71 -73.75
N GLY A 76 -9.28 -14.55 -74.27
CA GLY A 76 -10.18 -13.56 -74.86
C GLY A 76 -11.23 -13.10 -73.85
N THR A 77 -12.51 -13.25 -74.18
CA THR A 77 -13.65 -12.94 -73.29
C THR A 77 -14.12 -14.13 -72.44
N THR A 78 -13.39 -15.25 -72.44
CA THR A 78 -13.74 -16.46 -71.68
C THR A 78 -12.88 -16.60 -70.44
N ALA A 79 -13.50 -16.73 -69.27
CA ALA A 79 -12.84 -17.09 -68.02
C ALA A 79 -13.17 -18.55 -67.66
N THR A 80 -12.14 -19.36 -67.45
CA THR A 80 -12.31 -20.75 -66.98
C THR A 80 -12.17 -20.78 -65.46
N LEU A 81 -13.14 -21.40 -64.79
CA LEU A 81 -13.09 -21.61 -63.34
C LEU A 81 -12.65 -23.06 -63.02
N ILE A 82 -11.94 -23.22 -61.91
CA ILE A 82 -11.62 -24.52 -61.29
C ILE A 82 -12.09 -24.55 -59.84
N TRP A 83 -12.32 -25.75 -59.34
CA TRP A 83 -12.48 -26.01 -57.92
C TRP A 83 -11.10 -26.10 -57.26
N THR A 84 -10.70 -25.07 -56.50
CA THR A 84 -9.49 -25.08 -55.67
C THR A 84 -9.88 -25.41 -54.23
N VAL A 85 -9.14 -26.30 -53.57
CA VAL A 85 -9.37 -26.70 -52.17
C VAL A 85 -8.37 -25.97 -51.27
N ALA A 86 -8.84 -25.32 -50.19
CA ALA A 86 -7.96 -24.75 -49.17
C ALA A 86 -7.12 -25.86 -48.50
N PRO A 87 -5.82 -25.64 -48.15
CA PRO A 87 -5.26 -24.35 -47.74
C PRO A 87 -4.09 -23.81 -48.61
N THR A 88 -3.85 -24.34 -49.82
CA THR A 88 -2.67 -23.99 -50.65
C THR A 88 -2.77 -22.64 -51.38
N LEU A 89 -3.56 -21.70 -50.86
CA LEU A 89 -3.88 -20.43 -51.49
C LEU A 89 -3.98 -19.36 -50.40
N ASP A 90 -3.53 -18.12 -50.68
CA ASP A 90 -3.73 -16.93 -49.83
C ASP A 90 -5.23 -16.55 -49.79
N LEU A 91 -6.04 -17.42 -49.17
CA LEU A 91 -7.45 -17.20 -48.97
C LEU A 91 -7.66 -16.31 -47.74
N PRO A 92 -8.50 -15.27 -47.84
CA PRO A 92 -8.91 -14.52 -46.66
C PRO A 92 -9.57 -15.48 -45.66
N ILE A 93 -9.36 -15.23 -44.37
CA ILE A 93 -9.94 -16.03 -43.28
C ILE A 93 -11.46 -16.05 -43.46
N VAL A 94 -12.02 -17.22 -43.77
CA VAL A 94 -13.46 -17.38 -43.98
C VAL A 94 -14.15 -17.69 -42.67
N PHE A 95 -15.25 -16.99 -42.42
CA PHE A 95 -16.17 -17.23 -41.31
C PHE A 95 -17.47 -17.89 -41.81
N GLU A 96 -18.12 -18.67 -40.96
CA GLU A 96 -19.45 -19.26 -41.18
C GLU A 96 -20.35 -19.03 -39.97
N GLU A 97 -21.66 -18.92 -40.21
CA GLU A 97 -22.66 -19.23 -39.19
C GLU A 97 -22.67 -20.76 -39.01
N GLN A 98 -22.45 -21.27 -37.79
CA GLN A 98 -22.27 -22.70 -37.57
C GLN A 98 -23.59 -23.48 -37.68
N ALA A 99 -24.71 -22.83 -37.37
CA ALA A 99 -26.06 -23.36 -37.55
C ALA A 99 -27.03 -22.23 -37.93
N LEU A 100 -27.91 -22.47 -38.91
CA LEU A 100 -28.85 -21.47 -39.44
C LEU A 100 -29.66 -20.80 -38.33
N ALA A 101 -29.67 -19.47 -38.32
CA ALA A 101 -30.37 -18.62 -37.34
C ALA A 101 -29.90 -18.77 -35.88
N SER A 102 -28.73 -19.35 -35.64
CA SER A 102 -28.05 -19.31 -34.34
C SER A 102 -27.42 -17.94 -34.05
N LEU A 103 -27.21 -17.12 -35.09
CA LEU A 103 -26.47 -15.85 -35.07
C LEU A 103 -25.02 -15.99 -34.58
N ASN A 104 -24.52 -17.22 -34.42
CA ASN A 104 -23.14 -17.46 -34.04
C ASN A 104 -22.22 -17.33 -35.27
N ILE A 105 -20.95 -16.99 -35.07
CA ILE A 105 -19.98 -16.83 -36.14
C ILE A 105 -18.67 -17.47 -35.70
N ARG A 106 -18.13 -18.37 -36.51
CA ARG A 106 -16.82 -18.99 -36.26
C ARG A 106 -15.98 -19.06 -37.53
N ARG A 107 -14.67 -19.26 -37.38
CA ARG A 107 -13.82 -19.63 -38.53
C ARG A 107 -14.31 -20.95 -39.14
N ARG A 108 -14.27 -21.06 -40.47
CA ARG A 108 -14.63 -22.29 -41.16
C ARG A 108 -13.61 -23.39 -40.87
N THR A 109 -14.08 -24.63 -40.74
CA THR A 109 -13.27 -25.81 -40.35
C THR A 109 -11.89 -25.93 -41.03
N PRO A 110 -11.69 -25.69 -42.35
CA PRO A 110 -10.37 -25.77 -42.99
C PRO A 110 -9.35 -24.75 -42.51
N PHE A 111 -9.80 -23.67 -41.88
CA PHE A 111 -8.99 -22.56 -41.37
C PHE A 111 -8.82 -22.63 -39.85
N ILE A 112 -9.08 -23.81 -39.27
CA ILE A 112 -8.88 -24.16 -37.86
C ILE A 112 -8.06 -25.44 -37.78
N SER A 113 -7.07 -25.48 -36.88
CA SER A 113 -6.40 -26.73 -36.48
C SER A 113 -7.09 -27.35 -35.26
N GLY A 114 -7.38 -28.66 -35.31
CA GLY A 114 -7.86 -29.44 -34.17
C GLY A 114 -9.38 -29.55 -34.02
N VAL A 115 -9.83 -29.80 -32.78
CA VAL A 115 -11.21 -30.25 -32.49
C VAL A 115 -12.20 -29.09 -32.51
N GLN A 116 -13.31 -29.25 -33.22
CA GLN A 116 -14.35 -28.22 -33.31
C GLN A 116 -15.28 -28.24 -32.08
N GLY A 117 -15.41 -27.09 -31.43
CA GLY A 117 -16.49 -26.81 -30.48
C GLY A 117 -17.77 -26.33 -31.18
N ILE A 118 -18.85 -26.24 -30.40
CA ILE A 118 -20.13 -25.65 -30.82
C ILE A 118 -20.25 -24.28 -30.15
N PRO A 119 -20.22 -23.16 -30.91
CA PRO A 119 -20.41 -21.84 -30.33
C PRO A 119 -21.86 -21.61 -29.87
N GLY A 120 -22.04 -20.86 -28.78
CA GLY A 120 -23.35 -20.49 -28.25
C GLY A 120 -24.11 -19.53 -29.17
N GLY A 121 -25.41 -19.33 -28.91
CA GLY A 121 -26.24 -18.43 -29.71
C GLY A 121 -25.71 -16.99 -29.68
N GLY A 122 -25.50 -16.40 -30.86
CA GLY A 122 -24.90 -15.07 -31.00
C GLY A 122 -23.40 -14.96 -30.66
N ALA A 123 -22.70 -16.08 -30.44
CA ALA A 123 -21.29 -16.08 -30.05
C ALA A 123 -20.33 -15.87 -31.25
N PHE A 124 -19.12 -15.36 -30.98
CA PHE A 124 -18.05 -15.19 -31.97
C PHE A 124 -16.82 -16.00 -31.60
N ASP A 125 -16.31 -16.88 -32.48
CA ASP A 125 -15.15 -17.74 -32.18
C ASP A 125 -14.12 -17.80 -33.34
N ALA A 126 -13.09 -16.97 -33.23
CA ALA A 126 -12.08 -16.71 -34.25
C ALA A 126 -10.67 -17.27 -33.95
N GLN A 127 -10.51 -18.08 -32.91
CA GLN A 127 -9.23 -18.74 -32.60
C GLN A 127 -8.80 -19.74 -33.70
N SER A 128 -7.49 -19.84 -33.94
CA SER A 128 -6.90 -20.64 -35.01
C SER A 128 -6.73 -22.13 -34.68
N THR A 129 -6.54 -22.46 -33.41
CA THR A 129 -6.19 -23.83 -32.96
C THR A 129 -6.99 -24.21 -31.71
N ARG A 130 -7.40 -25.48 -31.60
CA ARG A 130 -8.09 -26.04 -30.43
C ARG A 130 -7.62 -27.47 -30.16
N ALA A 131 -7.17 -27.75 -28.94
CA ALA A 131 -6.87 -29.10 -28.47
C ALA A 131 -8.15 -29.86 -28.05
N LEU A 132 -9.15 -29.16 -27.51
CA LEU A 132 -10.38 -29.74 -26.94
C LEU A 132 -11.64 -29.06 -27.50
N ALA A 133 -12.73 -29.81 -27.63
CA ALA A 133 -14.03 -29.28 -28.08
C ALA A 133 -14.62 -28.21 -27.12
N THR A 134 -14.20 -28.20 -25.86
CA THR A 134 -14.61 -27.21 -24.85
C THR A 134 -13.94 -25.85 -25.05
N GLN A 135 -12.86 -25.76 -25.82
CA GLN A 135 -12.14 -24.54 -26.12
C GLN A 135 -12.86 -23.78 -27.24
N THR A 136 -13.99 -23.17 -26.88
CA THR A 136 -14.87 -22.44 -27.79
C THR A 136 -15.69 -21.38 -27.06
N ALA A 137 -16.30 -20.47 -27.82
CA ALA A 137 -17.25 -19.48 -27.31
C ALA A 137 -18.64 -20.11 -27.13
N SER A 138 -18.79 -20.97 -26.13
CA SER A 138 -19.95 -21.89 -25.97
C SER A 138 -21.21 -21.24 -25.39
N ALA A 139 -21.11 -20.07 -24.79
CA ALA A 139 -22.22 -19.39 -24.11
C ALA A 139 -22.83 -18.24 -24.95
N LYS A 140 -23.98 -17.71 -24.52
CA LYS A 140 -24.75 -16.75 -25.32
C LYS A 140 -24.00 -15.43 -25.43
N TYR A 141 -23.84 -14.92 -26.67
CA TYR A 141 -23.05 -13.72 -26.98
C TYR A 141 -21.62 -13.73 -26.42
N SER A 142 -21.04 -14.91 -26.18
CA SER A 142 -19.63 -15.03 -25.78
C SER A 142 -18.69 -14.79 -26.96
N GLY A 143 -17.45 -14.37 -26.70
CA GLY A 143 -16.50 -13.99 -27.75
C GLY A 143 -15.09 -14.52 -27.53
N ILE A 144 -14.47 -15.05 -28.59
CA ILE A 144 -13.04 -15.35 -28.68
C ILE A 144 -12.51 -14.72 -29.97
N LEU A 145 -11.65 -13.68 -29.88
CA LEU A 145 -11.27 -12.88 -31.05
C LEU A 145 -10.05 -13.41 -31.82
N THR A 146 -9.12 -14.08 -31.15
CA THR A 146 -7.94 -14.72 -31.80
C THR A 146 -7.29 -15.73 -30.85
N GLY A 147 -6.08 -16.16 -31.17
CA GLY A 147 -5.27 -17.05 -30.34
C GLY A 147 -5.60 -18.52 -30.54
N GLU A 148 -5.39 -19.31 -29.50
CA GLU A 148 -5.55 -20.77 -29.52
C GLU A 148 -5.99 -21.31 -28.16
N ASN A 149 -6.68 -22.46 -28.17
CA ASN A 149 -7.03 -23.23 -26.99
C ASN A 149 -7.85 -22.46 -25.93
N ASN A 150 -8.49 -21.36 -26.31
CA ASN A 150 -9.22 -20.45 -25.44
C ASN A 150 -10.67 -20.91 -25.23
N THR A 151 -11.23 -20.63 -24.06
CA THR A 151 -12.61 -21.00 -23.66
C THR A 151 -13.37 -19.76 -23.20
N ALA A 152 -14.54 -19.50 -23.80
CA ALA A 152 -15.46 -18.46 -23.34
C ALA A 152 -16.84 -19.12 -23.09
N SER A 153 -17.11 -19.48 -21.85
CA SER A 153 -18.25 -20.32 -21.45
C SER A 153 -19.24 -19.63 -20.50
N GLY A 154 -19.06 -18.34 -20.24
CA GLY A 154 -20.06 -17.49 -19.58
C GLY A 154 -20.84 -16.62 -20.57
N ASP A 155 -22.11 -16.30 -20.27
CA ASP A 155 -22.90 -15.40 -21.10
C ASP A 155 -22.25 -14.00 -21.16
N TYR A 156 -22.15 -13.41 -22.35
CA TYR A 156 -21.42 -12.16 -22.61
C TYR A 156 -19.94 -12.17 -22.18
N SER A 157 -19.34 -13.35 -21.95
CA SER A 157 -17.90 -13.47 -21.63
C SER A 157 -17.03 -13.23 -22.86
N LEU A 158 -15.80 -12.77 -22.64
CA LEU A 158 -14.89 -12.38 -23.72
C LEU A 158 -13.47 -12.88 -23.46
N THR A 159 -12.81 -13.38 -24.50
CA THR A 159 -11.37 -13.65 -24.54
C THR A 159 -10.80 -12.97 -25.79
N LEU A 160 -10.02 -11.88 -25.66
CA LEU A 160 -9.53 -11.19 -26.86
C LEU A 160 -8.47 -12.03 -27.60
N GLY A 161 -7.65 -12.81 -26.89
CA GLY A 161 -6.71 -13.73 -27.50
C GLY A 161 -5.81 -14.46 -26.51
N GLY A 162 -4.59 -14.77 -26.95
CA GLY A 162 -3.60 -15.53 -26.18
C GLY A 162 -3.72 -17.04 -26.35
N SER A 163 -3.09 -17.81 -25.46
CA SER A 163 -3.19 -19.27 -25.43
C SER A 163 -3.85 -19.74 -24.13
N THR A 164 -4.70 -20.76 -24.21
CA THR A 164 -5.27 -21.50 -23.07
C THR A 164 -6.00 -20.68 -22.01
N ASN A 165 -6.50 -19.49 -22.36
CA ASN A 165 -7.25 -18.62 -21.44
C ASN A 165 -8.72 -19.06 -21.29
N ILE A 166 -9.31 -18.79 -20.13
CA ILE A 166 -10.68 -19.19 -19.77
C ILE A 166 -11.47 -17.99 -19.23
N SER A 167 -12.58 -17.65 -19.88
CA SER A 167 -13.60 -16.70 -19.40
C SER A 167 -14.92 -17.46 -19.16
N SER A 168 -15.20 -17.84 -17.92
CA SER A 168 -16.18 -18.92 -17.62
C SER A 168 -17.50 -18.50 -16.97
N LEU A 169 -17.61 -17.29 -16.40
CA LEU A 169 -18.86 -16.76 -15.85
C LEU A 169 -19.33 -15.50 -16.59
N ALA A 170 -20.54 -15.02 -16.25
CA ALA A 170 -21.20 -13.96 -17.00
C ALA A 170 -20.37 -12.66 -16.96
N TYR A 171 -20.21 -12.04 -18.14
CA TYR A 171 -19.37 -10.84 -18.33
C TYR A 171 -17.90 -11.00 -17.89
N ALA A 172 -17.39 -12.23 -17.72
CA ALA A 172 -15.98 -12.46 -17.44
C ALA A 172 -15.11 -12.12 -18.67
N ILE A 173 -14.01 -11.40 -18.48
CA ILE A 173 -13.12 -10.96 -19.55
C ILE A 173 -11.70 -11.45 -19.30
N VAL A 174 -11.08 -12.06 -20.30
CA VAL A 174 -9.63 -12.16 -20.42
C VAL A 174 -9.19 -11.38 -21.66
N GLY A 175 -8.25 -10.45 -21.50
CA GLY A 175 -7.69 -9.71 -22.63
C GLY A 175 -6.76 -10.61 -23.44
N ASN A 176 -5.55 -10.84 -22.94
CA ASN A 176 -4.55 -11.65 -23.63
C ASN A 176 -3.71 -12.45 -22.61
N GLY A 177 -2.66 -13.13 -23.06
CA GLY A 177 -1.72 -13.84 -22.21
C GLY A 177 -1.81 -15.36 -22.33
N ASP A 178 -1.34 -16.07 -21.31
CA ASP A 178 -1.28 -17.54 -21.29
C ASP A 178 -1.87 -18.11 -19.99
N GLN A 179 -2.73 -19.12 -20.10
CA GLN A 179 -3.29 -19.87 -18.95
C GLN A 179 -4.02 -18.99 -17.90
N ASN A 180 -4.63 -17.86 -18.28
CA ASN A 180 -5.39 -17.02 -17.35
C ASN A 180 -6.86 -17.46 -17.23
N THR A 181 -7.44 -17.42 -16.02
CA THR A 181 -8.82 -17.86 -15.75
C THR A 181 -9.65 -16.77 -15.07
N ALA A 182 -10.51 -16.10 -15.83
CA ALA A 182 -11.60 -15.27 -15.32
C ALA A 182 -12.85 -16.15 -15.06
N SER A 183 -13.20 -16.32 -13.79
CA SER A 183 -14.22 -17.27 -13.30
C SER A 183 -15.18 -16.67 -12.26
N GLY A 184 -15.12 -15.35 -12.02
CA GLY A 184 -16.15 -14.59 -11.32
C GLY A 184 -17.08 -13.84 -12.28
N ASN A 185 -18.31 -13.52 -11.86
CA ASN A 185 -19.19 -12.63 -12.64
C ASN A 185 -18.58 -11.23 -12.73
N TYR A 186 -18.54 -10.63 -13.92
CA TYR A 186 -17.84 -9.35 -14.16
C TYR A 186 -16.35 -9.35 -13.75
N SER A 187 -15.71 -10.53 -13.65
CA SER A 187 -14.26 -10.61 -13.38
C SER A 187 -13.44 -10.26 -14.62
N ALA A 188 -12.26 -9.69 -14.44
CA ALA A 188 -11.41 -9.26 -15.54
C ALA A 188 -9.94 -9.63 -15.33
N ILE A 189 -9.30 -10.19 -16.35
CA ILE A 189 -7.85 -10.32 -16.43
C ILE A 189 -7.38 -9.65 -17.71
N LEU A 190 -6.66 -8.52 -17.65
CA LEU A 190 -6.29 -7.80 -18.87
C LEU A 190 -5.15 -8.52 -19.63
N THR A 191 -4.09 -8.96 -18.95
CA THR A 191 -3.02 -9.75 -19.55
C THR A 191 -2.19 -10.49 -18.47
N GLY A 192 -1.18 -11.24 -18.88
CA GLY A 192 -0.22 -11.93 -18.01
C GLY A 192 -0.21 -13.45 -18.22
N THR A 193 0.27 -14.18 -17.22
CA THR A 193 0.37 -15.65 -17.27
C THR A 193 -0.11 -16.29 -15.97
N LEU A 194 -0.89 -17.37 -16.05
CA LEU A 194 -1.35 -18.15 -14.88
C LEU A 194 -2.13 -17.34 -13.83
N ASN A 195 -2.79 -16.24 -14.20
CA ASN A 195 -3.59 -15.44 -13.26
C ASN A 195 -5.02 -15.99 -13.14
N VAL A 196 -5.63 -15.87 -11.97
CA VAL A 196 -6.99 -16.36 -11.69
C VAL A 196 -7.81 -15.27 -10.98
N ALA A 197 -8.89 -14.81 -11.62
CA ALA A 197 -9.85 -13.86 -11.05
C ALA A 197 -11.17 -14.62 -10.86
N SER A 198 -11.45 -15.04 -9.62
CA SER A 198 -12.41 -16.12 -9.32
C SER A 198 -13.70 -15.68 -8.63
N ASN A 199 -13.78 -14.43 -8.16
CA ASN A 199 -14.95 -13.90 -7.47
C ASN A 199 -15.52 -12.69 -8.22
N SER A 200 -16.75 -12.30 -7.91
CA SER A 200 -17.46 -11.24 -8.63
C SER A 200 -16.71 -9.92 -8.56
N TYR A 201 -16.58 -9.24 -9.70
CA TYR A 201 -15.82 -7.99 -9.86
C TYR A 201 -14.31 -8.08 -9.56
N SER A 202 -13.76 -9.28 -9.32
CA SER A 202 -12.31 -9.43 -9.12
C SER A 202 -11.52 -9.11 -10.40
N THR A 203 -10.42 -8.37 -10.26
CA THR A 203 -9.67 -7.82 -11.40
C THR A 203 -8.17 -8.06 -11.24
N ILE A 204 -7.51 -8.53 -12.31
CA ILE A 204 -6.05 -8.64 -12.41
C ILE A 204 -5.59 -7.90 -13.66
N LEU A 205 -4.79 -6.84 -13.55
CA LEU A 205 -4.42 -6.06 -14.74
C LEU A 205 -3.21 -6.67 -15.47
N ASN A 206 -2.20 -7.16 -14.75
CA ASN A 206 -1.07 -7.89 -15.31
C ASN A 206 -0.39 -8.75 -14.23
N GLY A 207 0.46 -9.69 -14.65
CA GLY A 207 1.39 -10.38 -13.75
C GLY A 207 1.56 -11.86 -14.06
N ASN A 208 2.22 -12.57 -13.14
CA ASN A 208 2.39 -14.02 -13.21
C ASN A 208 1.91 -14.73 -11.93
N SER A 209 1.03 -15.73 -12.07
CA SER A 209 0.59 -16.59 -10.97
C SER A 209 -0.11 -15.84 -9.82
N ASN A 210 -0.98 -14.86 -10.13
CA ASN A 210 -1.75 -14.12 -9.13
C ASN A 210 -3.19 -14.66 -9.00
N LEU A 211 -3.75 -14.65 -7.79
CA LEU A 211 -5.11 -15.10 -7.48
C LEU A 211 -5.92 -13.97 -6.81
N ALA A 212 -6.91 -13.44 -7.51
CA ALA A 212 -7.93 -12.54 -6.97
C ALA A 212 -9.21 -13.36 -6.68
N SER A 213 -9.61 -13.43 -5.41
CA SER A 213 -10.70 -14.28 -4.91
C SER A 213 -11.63 -13.62 -3.88
N GLY A 214 -11.31 -12.41 -3.40
CA GLY A 214 -12.27 -11.54 -2.73
C GLY A 214 -13.22 -10.86 -3.72
N GLN A 215 -14.43 -10.52 -3.30
CA GLN A 215 -15.36 -9.73 -4.12
C GLN A 215 -14.79 -8.32 -4.35
N GLY A 216 -14.74 -7.88 -5.60
CA GLY A 216 -14.14 -6.59 -5.96
C GLY A 216 -12.63 -6.48 -5.64
N SER A 217 -11.94 -7.60 -5.47
CA SER A 217 -10.49 -7.59 -5.22
C SER A 217 -9.69 -7.16 -6.46
N LEU A 218 -8.55 -6.50 -6.24
CA LEU A 218 -7.69 -5.98 -7.32
C LEU A 218 -6.23 -6.43 -7.17
N ILE A 219 -5.65 -6.94 -8.25
CA ILE A 219 -4.20 -7.11 -8.37
C ILE A 219 -3.76 -6.33 -9.61
N LEU A 220 -3.17 -5.15 -9.42
CA LEU A 220 -2.80 -4.30 -10.54
C LEU A 220 -1.58 -4.90 -11.28
N MET A 221 -0.46 -5.13 -10.61
CA MET A 221 0.67 -5.89 -11.19
C MET A 221 1.41 -6.73 -10.14
N GLY A 222 2.12 -7.77 -10.56
CA GLY A 222 3.04 -8.50 -9.68
C GLY A 222 3.15 -9.99 -9.99
N SER A 223 3.64 -10.77 -9.02
CA SER A 223 3.68 -12.22 -9.15
C SER A 223 3.43 -12.94 -7.82
N GLY A 224 2.69 -14.06 -7.86
CA GLY A 224 2.43 -14.90 -6.68
C GLY A 224 1.54 -14.24 -5.63
N ASN A 225 0.81 -13.18 -5.96
CA ASN A 225 -0.05 -12.48 -4.99
C ASN A 225 -1.42 -13.17 -4.88
N ILE A 226 -1.94 -13.29 -3.66
CA ILE A 226 -3.24 -13.86 -3.33
C ILE A 226 -4.07 -12.80 -2.61
N VAL A 227 -5.22 -12.43 -3.15
CA VAL A 227 -6.10 -11.38 -2.62
C VAL A 227 -7.49 -11.96 -2.45
N SER A 228 -7.75 -12.48 -1.25
CA SER A 228 -8.99 -13.15 -0.83
C SER A 228 -9.91 -12.29 0.01
N GLY A 229 -9.44 -11.17 0.56
CA GLY A 229 -10.29 -10.21 1.27
C GLY A 229 -11.18 -9.41 0.32
N ASP A 230 -12.42 -9.14 0.68
CA ASP A 230 -13.33 -8.31 -0.12
C ASP A 230 -12.83 -6.86 -0.19
N LEU A 231 -13.00 -6.22 -1.34
CA LEU A 231 -12.56 -4.85 -1.64
C LEU A 231 -11.07 -4.56 -1.32
N SER A 232 -10.24 -5.61 -1.29
CA SER A 232 -8.81 -5.53 -0.96
C SER A 232 -7.93 -5.53 -2.21
N ALA A 233 -6.70 -5.00 -2.11
CA ALA A 233 -5.85 -4.80 -3.29
C ALA A 233 -4.35 -4.99 -3.09
N VAL A 234 -3.67 -5.50 -4.12
CA VAL A 234 -2.22 -5.38 -4.31
C VAL A 234 -1.97 -4.48 -5.52
N VAL A 235 -1.28 -3.36 -5.32
CA VAL A 235 -0.94 -2.42 -6.40
C VAL A 235 0.27 -2.95 -7.17
N ILE A 236 1.42 -3.10 -6.51
CA ILE A 236 2.56 -3.85 -7.06
C ILE A 236 3.15 -4.76 -5.98
N GLY A 237 3.83 -5.84 -6.38
CA GLY A 237 4.62 -6.64 -5.44
C GLY A 237 4.71 -8.12 -5.77
N ARG A 238 5.29 -8.89 -4.84
CA ARG A 238 5.49 -10.33 -5.02
C ARG A 238 5.15 -11.14 -3.77
N ASN A 239 4.45 -12.25 -3.91
CA ASN A 239 4.10 -13.18 -2.82
C ASN A 239 3.35 -12.51 -1.65
N ASN A 240 2.44 -11.56 -1.93
CA ASN A 240 1.60 -10.95 -0.90
C ASN A 240 0.29 -11.72 -0.76
N THR A 241 -0.15 -11.98 0.47
CA THR A 241 -1.43 -12.63 0.79
C THR A 241 -2.30 -11.67 1.60
N ILE A 242 -3.47 -11.29 1.07
CA ILE A 242 -4.42 -10.39 1.73
C ILE A 242 -5.74 -11.12 1.94
N ALA A 243 -6.09 -11.37 3.21
CA ALA A 243 -7.34 -11.98 3.64
C ALA A 243 -8.27 -10.99 4.38
N GLY A 244 -7.72 -9.98 5.05
CA GLY A 244 -8.52 -8.91 5.66
C GLY A 244 -9.25 -8.05 4.62
N ALA A 245 -10.51 -7.74 4.88
CA ALA A 245 -11.35 -6.93 3.98
C ALA A 245 -10.92 -5.46 3.97
N GLY A 246 -11.04 -4.80 2.82
CA GLY A 246 -10.64 -3.39 2.64
C GLY A 246 -9.14 -3.11 2.77
N SER A 247 -8.30 -4.14 2.91
CA SER A 247 -6.86 -4.00 3.12
C SER A 247 -6.07 -3.83 1.81
N VAL A 248 -4.96 -3.10 1.84
CA VAL A 248 -4.18 -2.74 0.64
C VAL A 248 -2.68 -2.95 0.86
N THR A 249 -1.99 -3.53 -0.12
CA THR A 249 -0.53 -3.48 -0.24
C THR A 249 -0.15 -2.59 -1.43
N LEU A 250 0.57 -1.50 -1.20
CA LEU A 250 1.03 -0.61 -2.27
C LEU A 250 2.26 -1.17 -2.99
N SER A 251 3.20 -1.76 -2.27
CA SER A 251 4.45 -2.29 -2.81
C SER A 251 5.03 -3.40 -1.93
N GLY A 252 6.19 -3.94 -2.31
CA GLY A 252 6.95 -4.89 -1.48
C GLY A 252 6.65 -6.36 -1.76
N GLY A 253 6.91 -7.22 -0.77
CA GLY A 253 6.73 -8.66 -0.96
C GLY A 253 6.79 -9.52 0.29
N GLY A 254 6.11 -10.67 0.23
CA GLY A 254 5.98 -11.59 1.37
C GLY A 254 5.11 -11.03 2.50
N HIS A 255 4.18 -10.12 2.18
CA HIS A 255 3.23 -9.59 3.16
C HIS A 255 2.09 -10.58 3.41
N SER A 256 1.60 -10.68 4.64
CA SER A 256 0.44 -11.48 5.04
C SER A 256 -0.50 -10.60 5.86
N ILE A 257 -1.67 -10.26 5.35
CA ILE A 257 -2.60 -9.31 5.98
C ILE A 257 -3.92 -10.03 6.27
N VAL A 258 -4.16 -10.33 7.54
CA VAL A 258 -5.40 -10.96 8.04
C VAL A 258 -6.32 -9.92 8.68
N GLY A 259 -5.77 -8.85 9.26
CA GLY A 259 -6.56 -7.73 9.77
C GLY A 259 -7.22 -6.90 8.68
N ASP A 260 -8.46 -6.48 8.93
CA ASP A 260 -9.24 -5.63 8.02
C ASP A 260 -8.71 -4.18 7.98
N ASN A 261 -9.10 -3.44 6.95
CA ASN A 261 -8.82 -2.00 6.76
C ASN A 261 -7.33 -1.63 7.01
N SER A 262 -6.42 -2.50 6.59
CA SER A 262 -4.99 -2.38 6.89
C SER A 262 -4.18 -2.08 5.63
N VAL A 263 -3.28 -1.12 5.72
CA VAL A 263 -2.46 -0.65 4.58
C VAL A 263 -0.99 -0.93 4.84
N VAL A 264 -0.38 -1.75 3.97
CA VAL A 264 1.07 -1.93 3.90
C VAL A 264 1.62 -1.07 2.75
N LEU A 265 2.40 -0.06 3.09
CA LEU A 265 3.00 0.88 2.14
C LEU A 265 4.12 0.22 1.32
N GLY A 266 4.86 -0.71 1.93
CA GLY A 266 5.95 -1.42 1.29
C GLY A 266 6.84 -2.16 2.27
N GLY A 267 7.99 -2.61 1.76
CA GLY A 267 8.99 -3.36 2.51
C GLY A 267 9.02 -4.84 2.15
N ARG A 268 9.36 -5.69 3.13
CA ARG A 268 9.34 -7.15 2.99
C ARG A 268 8.78 -7.82 4.25
N GLY A 269 8.10 -8.96 4.11
CA GLY A 269 7.83 -9.87 5.24
C GLY A 269 6.94 -9.32 6.37
N VAL A 270 6.01 -8.40 6.07
CA VAL A 270 5.08 -7.87 7.10
C VAL A 270 3.92 -8.83 7.32
N THR A 271 3.68 -9.24 8.56
CA THR A 271 2.47 -9.99 8.97
C THR A 271 1.56 -9.08 9.78
N VAL A 272 0.29 -8.92 9.40
CA VAL A 272 -0.70 -8.04 10.06
C VAL A 272 -1.87 -8.88 10.58
N ASN A 273 -1.91 -9.06 11.90
CA ASN A 273 -2.90 -9.89 12.61
C ASN A 273 -4.01 -9.06 13.28
N SER A 274 -4.12 -7.76 12.98
CA SER A 274 -5.05 -6.85 13.64
C SER A 274 -5.51 -5.74 12.70
N SER A 275 -6.76 -5.30 12.85
CA SER A 275 -7.41 -4.38 11.91
C SER A 275 -7.01 -2.90 12.13
N ASN A 276 -7.27 -2.07 11.11
CA ASN A 276 -7.07 -0.62 11.12
C ASN A 276 -5.61 -0.21 11.33
N THR A 277 -4.70 -0.74 10.52
CA THR A 277 -3.25 -0.47 10.65
C THR A 277 -2.65 0.20 9.42
N LEU A 278 -1.55 0.94 9.62
CA LEU A 278 -0.72 1.49 8.55
C LEU A 278 0.72 1.01 8.78
N VAL A 279 1.38 0.39 7.81
CA VAL A 279 2.68 -0.25 8.03
C VAL A 279 3.67 0.05 6.91
N TRP A 280 4.89 0.46 7.29
CA TRP A 280 6.09 0.40 6.47
C TRP A 280 7.13 -0.49 7.16
N ASN A 281 7.85 -1.32 6.40
CA ASN A 281 8.99 -2.08 6.89
C ASN A 281 10.25 -1.83 6.05
N GLY A 282 11.14 -0.97 6.55
CA GLY A 282 12.45 -0.72 5.94
C GLY A 282 13.48 -1.83 6.19
N ALA A 283 13.17 -2.85 6.98
CA ALA A 283 14.07 -3.98 7.21
C ALA A 283 13.87 -5.09 6.17
N MET A 284 14.94 -5.85 5.90
CA MET A 284 14.87 -7.08 5.11
C MET A 284 14.34 -8.29 5.90
N ALA A 285 14.04 -8.14 7.18
CA ALA A 285 13.54 -9.17 8.08
C ALA A 285 12.00 -9.16 8.18
N ALA A 286 11.42 -10.25 8.70
CA ALA A 286 9.99 -10.33 8.96
C ALA A 286 9.58 -9.41 10.14
N PHE A 287 8.44 -8.76 10.03
CA PHE A 287 7.89 -7.86 11.05
C PHE A 287 6.42 -8.18 11.29
N ALA A 288 6.03 -8.41 12.55
CA ALA A 288 4.66 -8.81 12.91
C ALA A 288 3.94 -7.68 13.65
N VAL A 289 2.73 -7.35 13.19
CA VAL A 289 1.82 -6.36 13.77
C VAL A 289 0.65 -7.09 14.43
N THR A 290 0.55 -6.93 15.75
CA THR A 290 -0.47 -7.56 16.62
C THR A 290 -1.31 -6.55 17.41
N ALA A 291 -1.14 -5.26 17.15
CA ALA A 291 -1.97 -4.19 17.69
C ALA A 291 -2.73 -3.51 16.56
N GLY A 292 -4.05 -3.37 16.72
CA GLY A 292 -4.90 -2.62 15.80
C GLY A 292 -4.84 -1.11 16.04
N ASN A 293 -5.52 -0.34 15.19
CA ASN A 293 -5.65 1.12 15.30
C ASN A 293 -4.30 1.87 15.42
N THR A 294 -3.24 1.35 14.78
CA THR A 294 -1.85 1.79 15.00
C THR A 294 -1.08 1.94 13.67
N ALA A 295 -0.25 2.97 13.58
CA ALA A 295 0.69 3.17 12.48
C ALA A 295 2.12 2.76 12.89
N PHE A 296 2.79 1.99 12.03
CA PHE A 296 4.12 1.42 12.26
C PHE A 296 5.07 1.84 11.15
N PHE A 297 6.13 2.56 11.52
CA PHE A 297 7.26 2.88 10.65
C PHE A 297 8.47 2.06 11.13
N HIS A 298 8.55 0.79 10.73
CA HIS A 298 9.61 -0.10 11.20
C HIS A 298 10.90 0.14 10.40
N ASN A 299 12.00 0.40 11.11
CA ASN A 299 13.33 0.69 10.53
C ASN A 299 13.28 1.82 9.48
N ALA A 300 12.66 2.95 9.84
CA ALA A 300 12.55 4.14 9.00
C ALA A 300 12.39 5.42 9.83
N ASP A 301 13.02 6.51 9.38
CA ASP A 301 12.87 7.83 9.97
C ASP A 301 11.57 8.51 9.50
N VAL A 302 10.93 9.28 10.41
CA VAL A 302 9.75 10.09 10.08
C VAL A 302 10.16 11.56 10.04
N ILE A 303 10.42 12.07 8.84
CA ILE A 303 10.94 13.42 8.61
C ILE A 303 9.78 14.36 8.21
N LEU A 304 9.58 15.44 8.96
CA LEU A 304 8.60 16.49 8.65
C LEU A 304 9.30 17.70 8.02
N THR A 305 9.10 17.91 6.72
CA THR A 305 9.72 19.02 5.97
C THR A 305 8.80 20.25 5.88
N ASN A 306 9.35 21.38 5.42
CA ASN A 306 8.60 22.56 5.00
C ASN A 306 9.34 23.27 3.85
N GLY A 307 8.60 23.90 2.94
CA GLY A 307 9.14 24.61 1.77
C GLY A 307 8.64 26.05 1.62
N ASN A 308 7.92 26.55 2.62
CA ASN A 308 7.26 27.87 2.63
C ASN A 308 7.85 28.81 3.70
N GLY A 309 8.99 28.47 4.30
CA GLY A 309 9.64 29.25 5.36
C GLY A 309 8.96 29.15 6.73
N ALA A 310 8.06 28.18 6.95
CA ALA A 310 7.35 28.00 8.21
C ALA A 310 7.42 26.56 8.71
N SER A 311 8.01 26.35 9.90
CA SER A 311 8.18 25.02 10.49
C SER A 311 6.84 24.30 10.70
N THR A 312 6.82 23.00 10.38
CA THR A 312 5.75 22.05 10.67
C THR A 312 5.87 21.49 12.09
N ARG A 313 4.90 20.67 12.52
CA ARG A 313 4.82 20.13 13.89
C ARG A 313 4.29 18.70 13.95
N LEU A 314 4.79 17.90 14.88
CA LEU A 314 4.13 16.68 15.36
C LEU A 314 3.13 17.08 16.46
N MET A 315 1.91 16.56 16.44
CA MET A 315 0.81 17.08 17.25
C MET A 315 -0.04 15.97 17.87
N PHE A 316 -0.46 16.17 19.12
CA PHE A 316 -1.27 15.27 19.93
C PHE A 316 -2.49 16.04 20.44
N LEU A 317 -3.70 15.66 20.02
CA LEU A 317 -4.92 16.29 20.49
C LEU A 317 -5.30 15.79 21.89
N GLU A 318 -6.03 16.61 22.64
CA GLU A 318 -6.75 16.15 23.84
C GLU A 318 -7.90 15.19 23.46
N PRO A 319 -8.42 14.37 24.41
CA PRO A 319 -9.58 13.51 24.15
C PRO A 319 -10.79 14.32 23.68
N ASN A 320 -11.27 14.03 22.47
CA ASN A 320 -12.37 14.75 21.85
C ASN A 320 -13.31 13.77 21.11
N ALA A 321 -14.63 13.97 21.25
CA ALA A 321 -15.66 13.17 20.60
C ALA A 321 -16.16 13.77 19.26
N ILE A 322 -15.70 14.96 18.89
CA ILE A 322 -16.07 15.63 17.63
C ILE A 322 -15.29 15.01 16.47
N LEU A 323 -16.01 14.42 15.50
CA LEU A 323 -15.45 13.70 14.35
C LEU A 323 -15.05 14.60 13.17
N THR A 324 -14.76 15.88 13.42
CA THR A 324 -14.31 16.85 12.41
C THR A 324 -13.06 17.56 12.87
N TYR A 325 -12.10 17.76 11.97
CA TYR A 325 -10.82 18.41 12.26
C TYR A 325 -10.62 19.66 11.38
N PRO A 326 -10.19 20.81 11.95
CA PRO A 326 -10.04 21.08 13.37
C PRO A 326 -11.41 21.28 14.05
N ALA A 327 -11.63 20.61 15.18
CA ALA A 327 -12.80 20.85 16.02
C ALA A 327 -12.66 22.21 16.73
N ALA A 328 -13.74 23.00 16.73
CA ALA A 328 -13.75 24.30 17.40
C ALA A 328 -13.54 24.13 18.92
N GLY A 329 -12.54 24.82 19.47
CA GLY A 329 -12.21 24.78 20.90
C GLY A 329 -11.34 23.60 21.36
N ALA A 330 -10.90 22.71 20.46
CA ALA A 330 -10.06 21.58 20.83
C ALA A 330 -8.58 21.98 21.03
N ASN A 331 -8.01 21.58 22.16
CA ASN A 331 -6.60 21.80 22.51
C ASN A 331 -5.70 20.66 22.02
N PHE A 332 -4.40 20.96 21.93
CA PHE A 332 -3.36 19.98 21.56
C PHE A 332 -2.01 20.33 22.19
N ALA A 333 -1.18 19.32 22.42
CA ALA A 333 0.26 19.47 22.63
C ALA A 333 1.00 19.21 21.30
N ALA A 334 2.17 19.83 21.08
CA ALA A 334 2.92 19.63 19.84
C ALA A 334 4.43 19.89 19.98
N PHE A 335 5.22 19.14 19.22
CA PHE A 335 6.64 19.43 19.00
C PHE A 335 6.79 20.16 17.67
N LYS A 336 7.42 21.34 17.69
CA LYS A 336 7.63 22.21 16.53
C LYS A 336 9.06 22.74 16.53
N ALA A 337 9.75 22.63 15.39
CA ALA A 337 11.11 23.15 15.24
C ALA A 337 11.15 24.69 15.23
N GLY A 338 12.11 25.27 15.95
CA GLY A 338 12.48 26.69 15.84
C GLY A 338 13.41 26.94 14.64
N VAL A 339 13.84 28.20 14.46
CA VAL A 339 14.96 28.52 13.56
C VAL A 339 16.26 28.21 14.31
N MET A 340 17.16 27.45 13.69
CA MET A 340 18.37 26.91 14.31
C MET A 340 19.57 27.10 13.37
N ALA A 341 20.77 27.28 13.94
CA ALA A 341 22.00 27.49 13.18
C ALA A 341 22.78 26.18 12.88
N ALA A 342 22.40 25.09 13.55
CA ALA A 342 22.92 23.74 13.40
C ALA A 342 21.81 22.74 13.79
N ASP A 343 22.05 21.44 13.57
CA ASP A 343 21.15 20.39 14.03
C ASP A 343 21.14 20.30 15.56
N ASN A 344 19.99 19.91 16.13
CA ASN A 344 19.82 19.68 17.57
C ASN A 344 19.19 18.29 17.76
N VAL A 345 20.02 17.29 18.07
CA VAL A 345 19.60 15.90 18.24
C VAL A 345 19.51 15.58 19.74
N TYR A 346 18.40 14.98 20.17
CA TYR A 346 18.15 14.63 21.58
C TYR A 346 17.94 13.13 21.72
N THR A 347 18.88 12.45 22.41
CA THR A 347 18.74 11.03 22.76
C THR A 347 17.96 10.90 24.07
N LEU A 348 16.84 10.18 24.04
CA LEU A 348 15.97 9.93 25.20
C LEU A 348 16.60 8.93 26.19
N PRO A 349 16.17 8.92 27.47
CA PRO A 349 16.66 7.99 28.48
C PRO A 349 16.23 6.55 28.15
N THR A 350 17.03 5.58 28.60
CA THR A 350 16.79 4.14 28.37
C THR A 350 15.73 3.53 29.27
N ALA A 351 15.20 4.28 30.24
CA ALA A 351 14.20 3.84 31.21
C ALA A 351 13.19 4.95 31.53
N VAL A 352 12.07 4.59 32.17
CA VAL A 352 11.10 5.54 32.71
C VAL A 352 11.63 6.16 34.01
N GLY A 353 11.35 7.45 34.23
CA GLY A 353 11.69 8.16 35.45
C GLY A 353 10.76 7.83 36.62
N THR A 354 11.17 8.23 37.81
CA THR A 354 10.36 8.17 39.04
C THR A 354 9.61 9.48 39.28
N VAL A 355 8.62 9.46 40.17
CA VAL A 355 7.85 10.66 40.56
C VAL A 355 8.80 11.73 41.10
N GLY A 356 8.68 12.96 40.60
CA GLY A 356 9.57 14.08 40.94
C GLY A 356 10.81 14.21 40.06
N GLN A 357 10.96 13.37 39.02
CA GLN A 357 12.03 13.50 38.03
C GLN A 357 11.60 14.29 36.81
N VAL A 358 12.55 15.00 36.21
CA VAL A 358 12.43 15.72 34.95
C VAL A 358 13.54 15.31 34.00
N LEU A 359 13.32 15.51 32.70
CA LEU A 359 14.30 15.20 31.68
C LEU A 359 15.37 16.30 31.62
N LYS A 360 16.64 15.97 31.86
CA LYS A 360 17.78 16.91 31.79
C LYS A 360 18.82 16.43 30.77
N ILE A 361 19.47 17.37 30.08
CA ILE A 361 20.63 17.08 29.24
C ILE A 361 21.83 16.80 30.18
N THR A 362 22.51 15.67 29.99
CA THR A 362 23.67 15.27 30.80
C THR A 362 24.99 15.40 30.05
N THR A 363 25.00 15.17 28.75
CA THR A 363 26.19 15.36 27.89
C THR A 363 25.81 15.98 26.56
N VAL A 364 26.71 16.77 25.98
CA VAL A 364 26.61 17.30 24.61
C VAL A 364 27.90 16.98 23.87
N ALA A 365 27.80 16.37 22.68
CA ALA A 365 28.90 16.06 21.79
C ALA A 365 28.58 16.60 20.39
N GLY A 366 29.08 17.80 20.07
CA GLY A 366 28.70 18.49 18.83
C GLY A 366 27.23 18.89 18.86
N THR A 367 26.44 18.33 17.94
CA THR A 367 24.99 18.54 17.79
C THR A 367 24.13 17.54 18.57
N ASP A 368 24.74 16.51 19.16
CA ASP A 368 24.04 15.43 19.87
C ASP A 368 24.03 15.68 21.38
N ALA A 369 22.83 15.76 21.95
CA ALA A 369 22.59 15.87 23.39
C ALA A 369 21.99 14.57 23.94
N THR A 370 22.62 14.00 24.98
CA THR A 370 22.05 12.86 25.72
C THR A 370 21.21 13.38 26.88
N THR A 371 20.05 12.78 27.10
CA THR A 371 19.15 13.16 28.20
C THR A 371 18.90 12.01 29.17
N GLU A 372 18.73 12.34 30.45
CA GLU A 372 18.44 11.40 31.53
C GLU A 372 17.31 11.92 32.42
N TRP A 373 16.62 11.00 33.09
CA TRP A 373 15.74 11.34 34.20
C TRP A 373 16.58 11.67 35.42
N GLN A 374 16.48 12.92 35.88
CA GLN A 374 17.08 13.34 37.13
C GLN A 374 16.01 13.90 38.03
N ASN A 375 16.18 13.72 39.35
CA ASN A 375 15.35 14.42 40.32
C ASN A 375 15.37 15.91 39.98
N ASP A 376 14.19 16.52 39.95
CA ASP A 376 14.18 17.96 40.00
C ASP A 376 14.61 18.37 41.41
N LEU A 377 15.89 18.72 41.56
CA LEU A 377 16.41 19.47 42.68
C LEU A 377 15.88 20.92 42.60
N GLY A 378 14.55 21.07 42.54
CA GLY A 378 13.80 22.33 42.52
C GLY A 378 13.83 23.06 43.87
N GLY A 379 14.93 22.93 44.59
CA GLY A 379 15.13 23.33 45.97
C GLY A 379 16.36 22.62 46.56
N PRO A 380 16.95 23.18 47.62
CA PRO A 380 18.11 22.59 48.25
C PRO A 380 17.79 21.26 48.96
N VAL A 381 18.83 20.46 49.21
CA VAL A 381 18.72 19.26 50.06
C VAL A 381 18.66 19.73 51.51
N ILE A 382 17.44 19.76 52.07
CA ILE A 382 17.18 20.27 53.41
C ILE A 382 17.31 19.16 54.46
N GLN A 383 18.19 19.33 55.44
CA GLN A 383 18.16 18.56 56.68
C GLN A 383 17.51 19.40 57.78
N ASN A 384 16.33 18.96 58.26
CA ASN A 384 15.58 19.62 59.33
C ASN A 384 16.01 19.05 60.69
N PHE A 385 16.27 19.93 61.67
CA PHE A 385 16.55 19.54 63.05
C PHE A 385 15.63 20.24 64.04
N LEU A 386 15.21 19.51 65.07
CA LEU A 386 14.67 20.02 66.34
C LEU A 386 15.69 19.62 67.40
N VAL A 387 16.35 20.58 68.03
CA VAL A 387 17.46 20.30 68.95
C VAL A 387 17.03 20.55 70.39
N ILE A 388 17.21 19.56 71.25
CA ILE A 388 16.87 19.63 72.66
C ILE A 388 18.13 19.39 73.50
N GLY A 389 18.64 20.43 74.14
CA GLY A 389 19.90 20.42 74.90
C GLY A 389 21.17 20.41 74.02
N PRO A 390 22.36 20.31 74.65
CA PRO A 390 23.62 20.16 73.92
C PRO A 390 23.66 18.83 73.16
N ALA A 391 23.99 18.90 71.88
CA ALA A 391 24.01 17.75 70.98
C ALA A 391 25.14 17.88 69.95
N VAL A 392 25.70 16.74 69.57
CA VAL A 392 26.64 16.60 68.45
C VAL A 392 25.87 15.97 67.29
N ILE A 393 25.72 16.70 66.18
CA ILE A 393 24.79 16.37 65.09
C ILE A 393 25.54 16.23 63.78
N ALA A 394 25.46 15.06 63.14
CA ALA A 394 26.06 14.82 61.82
C ALA A 394 25.22 15.44 60.69
N ILE A 395 25.88 16.19 59.79
CA ILE A 395 25.31 16.66 58.52
C ILE A 395 25.60 15.61 57.43
N ASN A 396 24.62 15.31 56.57
CA ASN A 396 24.82 14.39 55.46
C ASN A 396 25.59 15.04 54.28
N ALA A 397 26.40 14.26 53.56
CA ALA A 397 27.37 14.73 52.54
C ALA A 397 26.79 15.36 51.26
N SER A 398 25.48 15.64 51.22
CA SER A 398 24.79 16.27 50.10
C SER A 398 23.87 17.41 50.55
N VAL A 399 23.91 17.80 51.82
CA VAL A 399 23.05 18.85 52.39
C VAL A 399 23.58 20.22 52.01
N THR A 400 22.79 20.95 51.23
CA THR A 400 23.06 22.34 50.85
C THR A 400 22.26 23.35 51.68
N TYR A 401 21.30 22.88 52.48
CA TYR A 401 20.49 23.74 53.36
C TYR A 401 20.19 23.06 54.70
N LEU A 402 20.55 23.72 55.79
CA LEU A 402 20.36 23.21 57.15
C LEU A 402 19.24 24.02 57.82
N ARG A 403 18.13 23.38 58.20
CA ARG A 403 17.01 24.09 58.83
C ARG A 403 16.89 23.72 60.31
N ILE A 404 17.26 24.66 61.18
CA ILE A 404 17.18 24.51 62.64
C ILE A 404 15.81 25.05 63.08
N THR A 405 14.89 24.14 63.40
CA THR A 405 13.48 24.47 63.64
C THR A 405 13.25 25.06 65.03
N SER A 406 13.94 24.52 66.03
CA SER A 406 14.01 25.11 67.37
C SER A 406 15.25 24.59 68.13
N ILE A 407 15.82 25.42 69.01
CA ILE A 407 16.84 25.04 69.98
C ILE A 407 16.24 25.24 71.37
N VAL A 408 15.95 24.14 72.09
CA VAL A 408 15.26 24.17 73.39
C VAL A 408 16.13 23.49 74.46
N GLY A 409 16.48 24.19 75.54
CA GLY A 409 17.18 23.54 76.65
C GLY A 409 17.70 24.50 77.72
N PRO A 410 17.73 24.10 79.00
CA PRO A 410 18.31 24.88 80.07
C PRO A 410 19.81 24.61 80.21
N GLY A 411 20.66 25.50 79.67
CA GLY A 411 22.11 25.47 79.90
C GLY A 411 22.92 25.93 78.69
N ALA A 412 23.91 26.79 78.94
CA ALA A 412 24.68 27.53 77.94
C ALA A 412 25.72 26.69 77.15
N ALA A 413 25.41 25.43 76.85
CA ALA A 413 26.28 24.54 76.07
C ALA A 413 25.84 24.57 74.58
N PRO A 414 26.77 24.78 73.63
CA PRO A 414 26.40 24.95 72.22
C PRO A 414 25.94 23.63 71.59
N VAL A 415 25.15 23.76 70.52
CA VAL A 415 24.87 22.65 69.60
C VAL A 415 25.99 22.57 68.58
N THR A 416 26.65 21.42 68.47
CA THR A 416 27.76 21.20 67.54
C THR A 416 27.30 20.44 66.31
N PHE A 417 27.37 21.07 65.14
CA PHE A 417 27.18 20.39 63.86
C PHE A 417 28.52 19.87 63.33
N VAL A 418 28.59 18.56 63.13
CA VAL A 418 29.75 17.85 62.59
C VAL A 418 29.49 17.60 61.11
N PRO A 419 30.32 18.13 60.20
CA PRO A 419 30.23 17.80 58.79
C PRO A 419 30.65 16.35 58.54
N PRO A 420 30.27 15.75 57.40
CA PRO A 420 30.90 14.52 56.96
C PRO A 420 32.37 14.78 56.62
N ALA A 421 33.17 13.72 56.55
CA ALA A 421 34.60 13.84 56.26
C ALA A 421 34.84 14.48 54.88
N PHE A 422 35.27 15.75 54.91
CA PHE A 422 35.72 16.59 53.80
C PHE A 422 34.64 16.94 52.74
N TYR A 423 34.27 18.22 52.69
CA TYR A 423 33.56 18.78 51.52
C TYR A 423 34.55 19.15 50.41
N SER A 424 34.04 19.23 49.18
CA SER A 424 34.73 19.88 48.06
C SER A 424 34.93 21.37 48.33
N ASP A 425 36.03 21.94 47.83
CA ASP A 425 36.27 23.38 47.87
C ASP A 425 35.12 24.15 47.19
N GLY A 426 34.71 25.28 47.77
CA GLY A 426 33.59 26.08 47.27
C GLY A 426 32.19 25.52 47.57
N THR A 427 32.06 24.43 48.34
CA THR A 427 30.74 23.89 48.72
C THR A 427 29.93 24.92 49.51
N ILE A 428 28.66 25.16 49.13
CA ILE A 428 27.78 26.12 49.80
C ILE A 428 26.84 25.39 50.78
N LEU A 429 26.77 25.88 52.02
CA LEU A 429 25.77 25.49 53.01
C LEU A 429 24.98 26.72 53.47
N VAL A 430 23.66 26.72 53.23
CA VAL A 430 22.76 27.75 53.75
C VAL A 430 22.10 27.26 55.04
N VAL A 431 22.45 27.85 56.17
CA VAL A 431 21.85 27.55 57.47
C VAL A 431 20.68 28.51 57.70
N ARG A 432 19.49 28.00 58.03
CA ARG A 432 18.35 28.82 58.46
C ARG A 432 17.83 28.39 59.83
N ILE A 433 17.79 29.33 60.75
CA ILE A 433 17.22 29.18 62.09
C ILE A 433 15.77 29.70 62.06
N ILE A 434 14.82 28.93 62.60
CA ILE A 434 13.39 29.27 62.61
C ILE A 434 12.92 29.70 64.00
N GLY A 435 13.63 29.27 65.06
CA GLY A 435 13.38 29.70 66.42
C GLY A 435 14.57 29.37 67.32
N ALA A 436 15.01 30.35 68.11
CA ALA A 436 16.14 30.19 69.03
C ALA A 436 15.70 30.55 70.46
N ALA A 437 16.15 29.77 71.45
CA ALA A 437 16.13 30.19 72.84
C ALA A 437 17.34 31.10 73.12
N PRO A 438 17.18 32.27 73.78
CA PRO A 438 18.28 33.16 74.09
C PRO A 438 19.38 32.46 74.91
N GLY A 439 20.63 32.51 74.44
CA GLY A 439 21.81 32.01 75.15
C GLY A 439 22.35 30.64 74.71
N ASN A 440 21.69 29.94 73.79
CA ASN A 440 22.20 28.68 73.24
C ASN A 440 22.93 28.93 71.91
N GLY A 441 24.27 28.86 71.93
CA GLY A 441 25.09 29.00 70.73
C GLY A 441 24.95 27.83 69.75
N VAL A 442 25.21 28.10 68.47
CA VAL A 442 25.41 27.05 67.44
C VAL A 442 26.86 27.12 66.98
N SER A 443 27.51 25.96 66.98
CA SER A 443 28.90 25.77 66.66
C SER A 443 29.02 24.77 65.50
N PHE A 444 29.88 25.05 64.54
CA PHE A 444 30.28 24.07 63.52
C PHE A 444 31.72 23.66 63.83
N VAL A 445 32.05 22.38 63.68
CA VAL A 445 33.44 21.91 63.85
C VAL A 445 34.05 21.55 62.50
N ASP A 446 35.38 21.61 62.42
CA ASP A 446 36.09 20.99 61.31
C ASP A 446 35.86 19.46 61.31
N GLY A 447 36.12 18.83 60.15
CA GLY A 447 35.97 17.38 60.00
C GLY A 447 37.05 16.54 60.69
N ALA A 448 37.91 17.16 61.52
CA ALA A 448 39.14 16.57 62.03
C ALA A 448 39.19 16.38 63.56
N GLY A 449 38.05 16.55 64.26
CA GLY A 449 37.90 16.14 65.67
C GLY A 449 38.78 16.90 66.68
N ALA A 450 39.35 18.02 66.26
CA ALA A 450 40.13 18.94 67.08
C ALA A 450 39.26 20.14 67.50
N PRO A 451 39.58 20.84 68.61
CA PRO A 451 38.77 21.94 69.12
C PRO A 451 39.02 23.27 68.37
N ASN A 452 39.26 23.21 67.06
CA ASN A 452 39.23 24.40 66.19
C ASN A 452 37.77 24.75 65.92
N GLU A 453 37.12 25.26 66.97
CA GLU A 453 35.73 25.68 66.91
C GLU A 453 35.56 26.75 65.82
N PHE A 454 34.65 26.54 64.87
CA PHE A 454 34.28 27.58 63.91
C PHE A 454 33.45 28.64 64.63
N GLN A 455 34.15 29.54 65.31
CA GLN A 455 33.56 30.73 65.90
C GLN A 455 33.23 31.71 64.76
N LEU A 456 31.99 31.61 64.28
CA LEU A 456 31.30 32.64 63.50
C LEU A 456 31.65 34.01 64.07
N SER A 457 32.16 34.90 63.22
CA SER A 457 32.91 36.08 63.67
C SER A 457 32.16 36.90 64.72
N GLY A 458 32.78 37.09 65.89
CA GLY A 458 32.25 37.95 66.96
C GLY A 458 31.35 37.29 68.02
N ASN A 459 31.60 36.03 68.41
CA ASN A 459 30.84 35.32 69.46
C ASN A 459 29.33 35.26 69.17
N PHE A 460 28.98 34.82 67.96
CA PHE A 460 27.61 34.79 67.47
C PHE A 460 26.65 33.96 68.34
N LEU A 461 25.51 34.57 68.69
CA LEU A 461 24.34 33.90 69.25
C LEU A 461 23.24 33.85 68.16
N PRO A 462 22.78 32.65 67.75
CA PRO A 462 21.75 32.52 66.73
C PRO A 462 20.41 33.11 67.19
N GLN A 463 19.82 33.94 66.34
CA GLN A 463 18.48 34.51 66.54
C GLN A 463 17.43 33.75 65.72
N ALA A 464 16.15 33.99 66.01
CA ALA A 464 15.09 33.53 65.13
C ALA A 464 15.21 34.17 63.74
N ASP A 465 14.87 33.42 62.70
CA ASP A 465 14.94 33.78 61.28
C ASP A 465 16.35 34.05 60.68
N ASP A 466 17.44 33.88 61.45
CA ASP A 466 18.82 33.93 60.95
C ASP A 466 19.01 33.02 59.73
N THR A 467 19.46 33.60 58.61
CA THR A 467 19.90 32.88 57.42
C THR A 467 21.37 33.17 57.15
N ILE A 468 22.23 32.14 57.21
CA ILE A 468 23.69 32.25 57.08
C ILE A 468 24.12 31.43 55.86
N THR A 469 24.92 32.01 54.97
CA THR A 469 25.53 31.32 53.83
C THR A 469 27.00 31.10 54.12
N LEU A 470 27.37 29.83 54.25
CA LEU A 470 28.74 29.37 54.44
C LEU A 470 29.29 28.81 53.13
N VAL A 471 30.58 29.03 52.88
CA VAL A 471 31.35 28.37 51.80
C VAL A 471 32.50 27.60 52.42
N TRP A 472 32.69 26.35 52.02
CA TRP A 472 33.81 25.53 52.50
C TRP A 472 35.09 25.92 51.76
N ASP A 473 36.13 26.26 52.52
CA ASP A 473 37.51 26.39 52.02
C ASP A 473 38.28 25.12 52.36
N ALA A 474 38.58 24.31 51.33
CA ALA A 474 39.30 23.06 51.50
C ALA A 474 40.80 23.26 51.84
N THR A 475 41.34 24.47 51.61
CA THR A 475 42.74 24.81 51.90
C THR A 475 42.96 24.98 53.41
N THR A 476 42.05 25.69 54.07
CA THR A 476 42.08 25.88 55.53
C THR A 476 41.30 24.81 56.29
N THR A 477 40.51 23.97 55.59
CA THR A 477 39.56 23.03 56.18
C THR A 477 38.52 23.69 57.09
N THR A 478 38.13 24.93 56.75
CA THR A 478 37.15 25.71 57.51
C THR A 478 35.95 26.10 56.65
N TRP A 479 34.84 26.38 57.31
CA TRP A 479 33.77 27.17 56.71
C TRP A 479 34.18 28.65 56.70
N LEU A 480 33.73 29.38 55.69
CA LEU A 480 33.82 30.84 55.59
C LEU A 480 32.41 31.41 55.53
N GLU A 481 32.08 32.37 56.39
CA GLU A 481 30.81 33.10 56.33
C GLU A 481 30.87 34.08 55.14
N VAL A 482 30.08 33.84 54.09
CA VAL A 482 30.07 34.66 52.87
C VAL A 482 28.91 35.67 52.86
N SER A 483 27.78 35.31 53.47
CA SER A 483 26.74 36.28 53.79
C SER A 483 25.92 35.84 54.99
N ARG A 484 25.38 36.83 55.70
CA ARG A 484 24.39 36.64 56.76
C ARG A 484 23.17 37.51 56.51
N ARG A 485 22.02 37.01 56.96
CA ARG A 485 20.74 37.69 56.85
C ARG A 485 19.78 37.19 57.93
N ASN A 486 20.04 37.60 59.18
CA ASN A 486 19.01 38.28 59.97
C ASN A 486 19.64 39.19 61.04
N ASN A 487 19.46 40.49 60.86
CA ASN A 487 19.54 41.58 61.85
C ASN A 487 18.97 42.82 61.15
#